data_AF-A0A7W1YIF2-F1
#
_entry.id   AF-A0A7W1YIF2-F1
#
_cell.length_a   1.000
_cell.length_b   1.000
_cell.length_c   1.000
_cell.angle_alpha   90.00
_cell.angle_beta   90.00
_cell.angle_gamma   90.00
#
_symmetry.space_group_name_H-M   'P 1'
#
loop_
_entity.id
_entity.type
_entity.pdbx_description
1 polymer ?
#
loop_
_entity_poly.entity_id
_entity_poly.type
_entity_poly.pdbx_seq_one_letter_code
_entity_poly.pdbx_strand_id
1 'polypeptide(L)'
;MDDTRKSAPWLTERLRQRVASGEWAPGTMIPGRRTLTLEYRAALSTVEKSVATLIAEGLLRADDRRGTYVSTPSAPAALASTPASRTQVYANVGLVAGLVPYDSPAVRREQWPARMLEACEHALAAEPGVSHTFINMEPEPGRSEDPDAAVRRLQADAVDAVIFIEPDASGRRMIRTFVAAGTPVVCAALDPVLERVPHVCADDLAGGALA
;
A
#
# COMPACT_ATOMS: atom_id res chain seq x y z
N MET A 1 2.01 22.52 -45.40
CA MET A 1 2.83 22.76 -44.19
C MET A 1 2.32 21.77 -43.15
N ASP A 2 3.16 20.84 -42.77
CA ASP A 2 2.85 19.41 -42.73
C ASP A 2 2.01 18.96 -41.51
N ASP A 3 0.80 18.49 -41.78
CA ASP A 3 -0.12 17.83 -40.86
C ASP A 3 0.08 16.31 -40.96
N THR A 4 1.23 15.83 -40.47
CA THR A 4 1.52 14.39 -40.44
C THR A 4 1.90 13.92 -39.04
N ARG A 5 0.83 13.60 -38.29
CA ARG A 5 0.77 12.65 -37.16
C ARG A 5 1.71 12.94 -35.99
N LYS A 6 1.33 13.94 -35.18
CA LYS A 6 1.51 13.83 -33.73
C LYS A 6 0.56 12.76 -33.20
N SER A 7 0.89 11.52 -33.53
CA SER A 7 0.14 10.34 -33.11
C SER A 7 0.30 10.15 -31.61
N ALA A 8 -0.65 9.43 -30.99
CA ALA A 8 -0.58 9.15 -29.56
C ALA A 8 0.75 8.45 -29.17
N PRO A 9 1.27 7.47 -29.93
CA PRO A 9 2.58 6.87 -29.63
C PRO A 9 3.75 7.86 -29.65
N TRP A 10 3.76 8.82 -30.58
CA TRP A 10 4.82 9.84 -30.65
C TRP A 10 4.79 10.75 -29.42
N LEU A 11 3.59 11.20 -29.01
CA LEU A 11 3.45 12.07 -27.85
C LEU A 11 3.77 11.31 -26.55
N THR A 12 3.40 10.04 -26.45
CA THR A 12 3.77 9.15 -25.33
C THR A 12 5.29 9.10 -25.16
N GLU A 13 6.04 8.88 -26.25
CA GLU A 13 7.51 8.84 -26.21
C GLU A 13 8.13 10.18 -25.80
N ARG A 14 7.58 11.30 -26.28
CA ARG A 14 8.06 12.64 -25.88
C ARG A 14 7.86 12.94 -24.41
N LEU A 15 6.70 12.59 -23.87
CA LEU A 15 6.41 12.76 -22.44
C LEU A 15 7.29 11.82 -21.59
N ARG A 16 7.49 10.57 -22.03
CA ARG A 16 8.39 9.60 -21.39
C ARG A 16 9.82 10.11 -21.29
N GLN A 17 10.35 10.71 -22.36
CA GLN A 17 11.71 11.27 -22.37
C GLN A 17 11.86 12.42 -21.35
N ARG A 18 10.86 13.28 -21.19
CA ARG A 18 10.90 14.37 -20.20
C ARG A 18 10.90 13.84 -18.77
N VAL A 19 10.08 12.83 -18.48
CA VAL A 19 10.12 12.12 -17.19
C VAL A 19 11.49 11.47 -16.96
N ALA A 20 12.02 10.73 -17.94
CA ALA A 20 13.30 10.05 -17.83
C ALA A 20 14.49 11.01 -17.68
N SER A 21 14.41 12.20 -18.27
CA SER A 21 15.42 13.26 -18.13
C SER A 21 15.39 13.96 -16.77
N GLY A 22 14.37 13.71 -15.94
CA GLY A 22 14.17 14.39 -14.66
C GLY A 22 13.61 15.80 -14.77
N GLU A 23 13.22 16.25 -15.98
CA GLU A 23 12.57 17.55 -16.18
C GLU A 23 11.27 17.66 -15.36
N TRP A 24 10.57 16.54 -15.19
CA TRP A 24 9.55 16.38 -14.17
C TRP A 24 10.03 15.35 -13.16
N ALA A 25 10.47 15.82 -12.00
CA ALA A 25 10.91 14.95 -10.92
C ALA A 25 9.75 14.05 -10.43
N PRO A 26 10.04 12.85 -9.93
CA PRO A 26 9.02 11.98 -9.33
C PRO A 26 8.21 12.72 -8.24
N GLY A 27 6.89 12.53 -8.23
CA GLY A 27 5.98 13.24 -7.33
C GLY A 27 5.55 14.63 -7.83
N THR A 28 6.13 15.14 -8.92
CA THR A 28 5.78 16.45 -9.48
C THR A 28 4.54 16.38 -10.37
N MET A 29 3.68 17.39 -10.30
CA MET A 29 2.53 17.53 -11.19
C MET A 29 3.00 17.91 -12.60
N ILE A 30 2.58 17.15 -13.61
CA ILE A 30 2.83 17.50 -15.00
C ILE A 30 1.86 18.60 -15.46
N PRO A 31 2.17 19.33 -16.55
CA PRO A 31 1.24 20.28 -17.13
C PRO A 31 -0.11 19.64 -17.46
N GLY A 32 -1.21 20.36 -17.22
CA GLY A 32 -2.55 19.87 -17.49
C GLY A 32 -2.79 19.59 -18.98
N ARG A 33 -3.79 18.75 -19.28
CA ARG A 33 -4.08 18.28 -20.66
C ARG A 33 -4.25 19.40 -21.68
N ARG A 34 -4.88 20.52 -21.29
CA ARG A 34 -5.03 21.72 -22.13
C ARG A 34 -3.69 22.40 -22.43
N THR A 35 -2.82 22.51 -21.43
CA THR A 35 -1.47 23.06 -21.60
C THR A 35 -0.64 22.18 -22.53
N LEU A 36 -0.67 20.86 -22.36
CA LEU A 36 0.00 19.91 -23.24
C LEU A 36 -0.53 19.94 -24.69
N THR A 37 -1.84 20.14 -24.85
CA THR A 37 -2.47 20.31 -26.17
C THR A 37 -1.88 21.51 -26.90
N LEU A 38 -1.73 22.64 -26.20
CA LEU A 38 -1.17 23.88 -26.76
C LEU A 38 0.34 23.76 -27.03
N GLU A 39 1.09 23.25 -26.07
CA GLU A 39 2.56 23.10 -26.14
C GLU A 39 2.96 22.17 -27.29
N TYR A 40 2.34 21.00 -27.36
CA TYR A 40 2.65 20.02 -28.39
C TYR A 40 1.83 20.22 -29.66
N ARG A 41 0.91 21.18 -29.72
CA ARG A 41 -0.09 21.35 -30.82
C ARG A 41 -0.65 19.99 -31.27
N ALA A 42 -1.11 19.20 -30.30
CA ALA A 42 -1.70 17.87 -30.51
C ALA A 42 -3.18 17.92 -30.16
N ALA A 43 -4.00 17.01 -30.73
CA ALA A 43 -5.41 16.93 -30.37
C ALA A 43 -5.58 16.48 -28.91
N LEU A 44 -6.62 16.98 -28.22
CA LEU A 44 -6.89 16.62 -26.82
C LEU A 44 -7.00 15.10 -26.63
N SER A 45 -7.67 14.41 -27.55
CA SER A 45 -7.81 12.94 -27.56
C SER A 45 -6.48 12.21 -27.71
N THR A 46 -5.49 12.82 -28.35
CA THR A 46 -4.13 12.29 -28.44
C THR A 46 -3.39 12.46 -27.12
N VAL A 47 -3.50 13.64 -26.50
CA VAL A 47 -2.94 13.91 -25.17
C VAL A 47 -3.54 12.97 -24.13
N GLU A 48 -4.86 12.75 -24.14
CA GLU A 48 -5.56 11.84 -23.25
C GLU A 48 -5.08 10.40 -23.41
N LYS A 49 -4.97 9.91 -24.66
CA LYS A 49 -4.45 8.57 -24.93
C LYS A 49 -3.00 8.42 -24.45
N SER A 50 -2.14 9.39 -24.74
CA SER A 50 -0.73 9.32 -24.32
C SER A 50 -0.57 9.37 -22.80
N VAL A 51 -1.32 10.24 -22.12
CA VAL A 51 -1.33 10.31 -20.65
C VAL A 51 -1.89 9.02 -20.06
N ALA A 52 -2.99 8.48 -20.60
CA ALA A 52 -3.55 7.20 -20.16
C ALA A 52 -2.58 6.03 -20.36
N THR A 53 -1.86 5.99 -21.49
CA THR A 53 -0.79 5.00 -21.73
C THR A 53 0.31 5.11 -20.69
N LEU A 54 0.80 6.31 -20.38
CA LEU A 54 1.85 6.49 -19.36
C LEU A 54 1.37 6.21 -17.93
N ILE A 55 0.08 6.40 -17.65
CA ILE A 55 -0.54 5.97 -16.40
C ILE A 55 -0.60 4.44 -16.34
N ALA A 56 -1.02 3.78 -17.42
CA ALA A 56 -1.05 2.32 -17.50
C ALA A 56 0.35 1.68 -17.41
N GLU A 57 1.38 2.38 -17.91
CA GLU A 57 2.79 2.01 -17.77
C GLU A 57 3.37 2.31 -16.38
N GLY A 58 2.61 2.96 -15.49
CA GLY A 58 3.04 3.31 -14.14
C GLY A 58 4.04 4.48 -14.07
N LEU A 59 4.31 5.17 -15.18
CA LEU A 59 5.19 6.35 -15.22
C LEU A 59 4.50 7.63 -14.71
N LEU A 60 3.17 7.68 -14.85
CA LEU A 60 2.34 8.76 -14.33
C LEU A 60 1.23 8.20 -13.42
N ARG A 61 0.68 9.04 -12.55
CA ARG A 61 -0.50 8.74 -11.75
C ARG A 61 -1.51 9.88 -11.86
N ALA A 62 -2.78 9.55 -12.11
CA ALA A 62 -3.87 10.50 -12.00
C ALA A 62 -4.35 10.59 -10.55
N ASP A 63 -4.55 11.82 -10.07
CA ASP A 63 -5.31 12.12 -8.87
C ASP A 63 -6.60 12.79 -9.31
N ASP A 64 -7.73 12.12 -9.09
CA ASP A 64 -9.05 12.44 -9.64
C ASP A 64 -9.55 13.86 -9.33
N ARG A 65 -8.87 14.61 -8.46
CA ARG A 65 -9.20 16.02 -8.17
C ARG A 65 -8.01 16.97 -8.19
N ARG A 66 -6.77 16.50 -8.36
CA ARG A 66 -5.56 17.32 -8.21
C ARG A 66 -4.68 17.40 -9.45
N GLY A 67 -4.82 16.48 -10.40
CA GLY A 67 -4.09 16.54 -11.67
C GLY A 67 -3.41 15.22 -12.03
N THR A 68 -2.33 15.30 -12.80
CA THR A 68 -1.52 14.12 -13.16
C THR A 68 -0.09 14.36 -12.69
N TYR A 69 0.48 13.36 -12.04
CA TYR A 69 1.79 13.44 -11.38
C TYR A 69 2.73 12.41 -11.97
N VAL A 70 4.04 12.68 -11.95
CA VAL A 70 5.07 11.67 -12.22
C VAL A 70 5.08 10.67 -11.08
N SER A 71 4.98 9.38 -11.41
CA SER A 71 5.02 8.34 -10.40
C SER A 71 6.35 8.37 -9.65
N THR A 72 6.28 8.45 -8.33
CA THR A 72 7.42 8.11 -7.48
C THR A 72 7.70 6.62 -7.63
N PRO A 73 8.95 6.19 -7.83
CA PRO A 73 9.31 4.79 -7.62
C PRO A 73 9.15 4.48 -6.14
N SER A 74 7.90 4.22 -5.74
CA SER A 74 7.61 3.45 -4.55
C SER A 74 7.89 2.01 -4.95
N ALA A 75 9.01 1.47 -4.50
CA ALA A 75 9.28 0.06 -4.65
C ALA A 75 8.22 -0.75 -3.87
N PRO A 76 7.69 -1.86 -4.41
CA PRO A 76 7.21 -2.03 -5.77
C PRO A 76 5.77 -2.59 -5.79
N ALA A 77 4.88 -1.97 -6.57
CA ALA A 77 3.76 -2.67 -7.20
C ALA A 77 4.23 -3.28 -8.53
N ALA A 78 5.23 -4.17 -8.45
CA ALA A 78 5.52 -5.09 -9.54
C ALA A 78 4.66 -6.32 -9.29
N LEU A 79 3.69 -6.58 -10.19
CA LEU A 79 3.21 -7.90 -10.62
C LEU A 79 1.93 -7.71 -11.46
N ALA A 80 2.10 -7.19 -12.67
CA ALA A 80 1.31 -7.69 -13.81
C ALA A 80 2.29 -8.38 -14.77
N SER A 81 3.00 -9.37 -14.24
CA SER A 81 3.67 -10.37 -15.05
C SER A 81 2.57 -11.31 -15.57
N THR A 82 2.58 -11.57 -16.88
CA THR A 82 2.02 -12.77 -17.50
C THR A 82 2.09 -13.98 -16.55
N PRO A 83 1.06 -14.86 -16.46
CA PRO A 83 1.05 -15.95 -15.49
C PRO A 83 2.07 -17.02 -15.89
N ALA A 84 3.36 -16.76 -15.62
CA ALA A 84 4.31 -17.81 -15.34
C ALA A 84 3.83 -18.47 -14.06
N SER A 85 3.61 -19.79 -14.11
CA SER A 85 3.24 -20.66 -12.99
C SER A 85 3.80 -20.12 -11.67
N ARG A 86 2.98 -19.40 -10.91
CA ARG A 86 3.28 -19.10 -9.52
C ARG A 86 3.30 -20.46 -8.84
N THR A 87 4.44 -20.84 -8.27
CA THR A 87 4.47 -21.92 -7.29
C THR A 87 3.38 -21.61 -6.28
N GLN A 88 2.40 -22.50 -6.15
CA GLN A 88 1.32 -22.35 -5.20
C GLN A 88 1.94 -22.21 -3.81
N VAL A 89 1.84 -21.03 -3.21
CA VAL A 89 2.33 -20.79 -1.85
C VAL A 89 1.20 -21.19 -0.91
N TYR A 90 1.45 -22.20 -0.08
CA TYR A 90 0.61 -22.49 1.07
C TYR A 90 1.21 -21.80 2.27
N ALA A 91 0.44 -20.96 2.95
CA ALA A 91 0.90 -20.26 4.14
C ALA A 91 -0.28 -20.00 5.09
N ASN A 92 -0.06 -20.18 6.38
CA ASN A 92 -0.96 -19.73 7.43
C ASN A 92 -0.43 -18.45 8.07
N VAL A 93 -1.16 -17.34 7.92
CA VAL A 93 -0.74 -16.02 8.40
C VAL A 93 -1.50 -15.63 9.66
N GLY A 94 -0.78 -15.34 10.75
CA GLY A 94 -1.37 -14.75 11.95
C GLY A 94 -1.58 -13.25 11.78
N LEU A 95 -2.78 -12.74 12.08
CA LEU A 95 -3.09 -11.32 12.16
C LEU A 95 -3.30 -10.95 13.64
N VAL A 96 -2.63 -9.91 14.12
CA VAL A 96 -2.73 -9.46 15.52
C VAL A 96 -3.05 -7.97 15.57
N ALA A 97 -4.15 -7.60 16.22
CA ALA A 97 -4.55 -6.19 16.38
C ALA A 97 -5.33 -6.00 17.68
N GLY A 98 -5.34 -4.80 18.24
CA GLY A 98 -6.31 -4.41 19.27
C GLY A 98 -7.56 -3.82 18.62
N LEU A 99 -8.71 -4.49 18.75
CA LEU A 99 -9.98 -4.03 18.19
C LEU A 99 -11.09 -4.00 19.23
N VAL A 100 -11.51 -2.79 19.57
CA VAL A 100 -12.69 -2.58 20.42
C VAL A 100 -13.96 -2.54 19.55
N PRO A 101 -15.08 -3.16 19.99
CA PRO A 101 -16.36 -3.08 19.29
C PRO A 101 -16.80 -1.64 18.96
N TYR A 102 -17.49 -1.50 17.83
CA TYR A 102 -17.91 -0.24 17.20
C TYR A 102 -18.79 0.68 18.06
N ASP A 103 -19.35 0.19 19.17
CA ASP A 103 -20.22 0.92 20.08
C ASP A 103 -19.49 1.57 21.28
N SER A 104 -18.16 1.45 21.36
CA SER A 104 -17.36 2.09 22.40
C SER A 104 -17.16 3.60 22.17
N PRO A 105 -17.29 4.46 23.20
CA PRO A 105 -16.96 5.89 23.12
C PRO A 105 -15.51 6.19 22.68
N ALA A 106 -14.62 5.19 22.74
CA ALA A 106 -13.23 5.25 22.29
C ALA A 106 -13.08 5.30 20.74
N VAL A 107 -14.13 4.98 19.98
CA VAL A 107 -14.09 4.84 18.50
C VAL A 107 -13.94 6.19 17.75
N ARG A 108 -13.85 7.32 18.46
CA ARG A 108 -13.67 8.65 17.84
C ARG A 108 -12.20 9.08 17.76
N ARG A 109 -11.44 8.40 16.90
CA ARG A 109 -10.47 8.93 15.93
C ARG A 109 -9.69 7.74 15.37
N GLU A 110 -9.94 7.51 14.09
CA GLU A 110 -9.23 6.61 13.17
C GLU A 110 -9.48 5.11 13.40
N GLN A 111 -10.46 4.60 12.65
CA GLN A 111 -10.75 3.17 12.43
C GLN A 111 -9.57 2.42 11.76
N TRP A 112 -8.35 2.94 11.84
CA TRP A 112 -7.17 2.46 11.16
C TRP A 112 -6.89 0.98 11.42
N PRO A 113 -6.85 0.48 12.68
CA PRO A 113 -6.60 -0.93 12.92
C PRO A 113 -7.67 -1.84 12.28
N ALA A 114 -8.94 -1.45 12.34
CA ALA A 114 -10.04 -2.22 11.75
C ALA A 114 -9.97 -2.23 10.22
N ARG A 115 -9.68 -1.08 9.59
CA ARG A 115 -9.55 -0.97 8.13
C ARG A 115 -8.30 -1.67 7.61
N MET A 116 -7.21 -1.63 8.37
CA MET A 116 -6.00 -2.37 8.03
C MET A 116 -6.22 -3.87 8.15
N LEU A 117 -6.94 -4.34 9.19
CA LEU A 117 -7.30 -5.74 9.32
C LEU A 117 -8.13 -6.20 8.11
N GLU A 118 -9.18 -5.45 7.75
CA GLU A 118 -10.01 -5.74 6.59
C GLU A 118 -9.18 -5.80 5.29
N ALA A 119 -8.24 -4.86 5.10
CA ALA A 119 -7.35 -4.85 3.94
C ALA A 119 -6.41 -6.07 3.90
N CYS A 120 -5.85 -6.47 5.05
CA CYS A 120 -5.03 -7.67 5.18
C CYS A 120 -5.84 -8.93 4.87
N GLU A 121 -7.00 -9.10 5.48
CA GLU A 121 -7.89 -10.25 5.25
C GLU A 121 -8.30 -10.36 3.78
N HIS A 122 -8.66 -9.23 3.16
CA HIS A 122 -9.00 -9.18 1.74
C HIS A 122 -7.84 -9.59 0.83
N ALA A 123 -6.63 -9.08 1.11
CA ALA A 123 -5.43 -9.43 0.34
C ALA A 123 -5.05 -10.91 0.50
N LEU A 124 -5.11 -11.44 1.72
CA LEU A 124 -4.78 -12.84 2.00
C LEU A 124 -5.82 -13.79 1.38
N ALA A 125 -7.10 -13.46 1.43
CA ALA A 125 -8.16 -14.26 0.81
C ALA A 125 -8.07 -14.30 -0.72
N ALA A 126 -7.44 -13.31 -1.36
CA ALA A 126 -7.22 -13.29 -2.79
C ALA A 126 -6.08 -14.21 -3.26
N GLU A 127 -5.21 -14.67 -2.34
CA GLU A 127 -4.06 -15.53 -2.64
C GLU A 127 -4.41 -17.03 -2.45
N PRO A 128 -4.50 -17.81 -3.53
CA PRO A 128 -4.89 -19.22 -3.44
C PRO A 128 -3.89 -20.05 -2.62
N GLY A 129 -4.36 -20.67 -1.53
CA GLY A 129 -3.53 -21.50 -0.65
C GLY A 129 -3.07 -20.78 0.63
N VAL A 130 -3.37 -19.49 0.76
CA VAL A 130 -3.10 -18.73 1.99
C VAL A 130 -4.32 -18.76 2.90
N SER A 131 -4.13 -19.18 4.15
CA SER A 131 -5.11 -19.04 5.23
C SER A 131 -4.66 -17.97 6.22
N HIS A 132 -5.58 -17.46 7.02
CA HIS A 132 -5.24 -16.54 8.10
C HIS A 132 -6.04 -16.83 9.37
N THR A 133 -5.46 -16.45 10.51
CA THR A 133 -6.12 -16.48 11.82
C THR A 133 -5.93 -15.12 12.49
N PHE A 134 -7.00 -14.59 13.05
CA PHE A 134 -6.96 -13.30 13.74
C PHE A 134 -6.95 -13.47 15.27
N ILE A 135 -6.09 -12.69 15.94
CA ILE A 135 -6.05 -12.52 17.39
C ILE A 135 -6.35 -11.06 17.75
N ASN A 136 -7.45 -10.87 18.46
CA ASN A 136 -7.79 -9.57 19.05
C ASN A 136 -7.08 -9.42 20.41
N MET A 137 -6.21 -8.43 20.52
CA MET A 137 -5.47 -8.10 21.75
C MET A 137 -6.26 -7.23 22.72
N GLU A 138 -7.40 -6.68 22.30
CA GLU A 138 -8.34 -5.94 23.14
C GLU A 138 -9.78 -6.39 22.87
N PRO A 139 -10.16 -7.62 23.29
CA PRO A 139 -11.50 -8.16 23.01
C PRO A 139 -12.64 -7.35 23.65
N GLU A 140 -12.38 -6.68 24.77
CA GLU A 140 -13.33 -5.81 25.47
C GLU A 140 -12.62 -4.52 25.90
N PRO A 141 -13.33 -3.37 25.97
CA PRO A 141 -12.73 -2.11 26.40
C PRO A 141 -12.01 -2.25 27.75
N GLY A 142 -10.71 -1.95 27.78
CA GLY A 142 -9.91 -2.03 29.01
C GLY A 142 -9.54 -3.45 29.45
N ARG A 143 -9.84 -4.47 28.65
CA ARG A 143 -9.40 -5.85 28.86
C ARG A 143 -8.49 -6.27 27.71
N SER A 144 -7.21 -6.47 28.03
CA SER A 144 -6.23 -6.97 27.07
C SER A 144 -6.14 -8.50 27.14
N GLU A 145 -6.02 -9.14 25.98
CA GLU A 145 -5.67 -10.56 25.87
C GLU A 145 -4.27 -10.80 26.46
N ASP A 146 -4.05 -11.95 27.11
CA ASP A 146 -2.70 -12.34 27.58
C ASP A 146 -1.77 -12.56 26.38
N PRO A 147 -0.67 -11.77 26.24
CA PRO A 147 0.25 -11.89 25.12
C PRO A 147 0.89 -13.27 25.02
N ASP A 148 1.15 -13.94 26.16
CA ASP A 148 1.77 -15.26 26.14
C ASP A 148 0.76 -16.34 25.71
N ALA A 149 -0.53 -16.16 26.02
CA ALA A 149 -1.60 -17.01 25.51
C ALA A 149 -1.81 -16.82 23.99
N ALA A 150 -1.80 -15.57 23.53
CA ALA A 150 -1.87 -15.25 22.11
C ALA A 150 -0.72 -15.89 21.31
N VAL A 151 0.52 -15.79 21.80
CA VAL A 151 1.68 -16.45 21.18
C VAL A 151 1.50 -17.97 21.11
N ARG A 152 1.10 -18.61 22.22
CA ARG A 152 0.89 -20.06 22.25
C ARG A 152 -0.17 -20.51 21.24
N ARG A 153 -1.25 -19.74 21.06
CA ARG A 153 -2.31 -20.03 20.09
C ARG A 153 -1.78 -19.95 18.66
N LEU A 154 -1.14 -18.85 18.29
CA LEU A 154 -0.55 -18.67 16.96
C LEU A 154 0.51 -19.76 16.65
N GLN A 155 1.31 -20.16 17.63
CA GLN A 155 2.25 -21.26 17.47
C GLN A 155 1.55 -22.61 17.30
N ALA A 156 0.46 -22.87 18.03
CA ALA A 156 -0.34 -24.08 17.89
C ALA A 156 -1.05 -24.16 16.53
N ASP A 157 -1.45 -23.01 15.98
CA ASP A 157 -2.00 -22.87 14.63
C ASP A 157 -0.92 -23.00 13.54
N ALA A 158 0.35 -23.19 13.92
CA ALA A 158 1.49 -23.35 13.03
C ALA A 158 1.60 -22.22 11.98
N VAL A 159 1.51 -20.97 12.44
CA VAL A 159 1.64 -19.81 11.54
C VAL A 159 3.03 -19.74 10.89
N ASP A 160 3.04 -19.53 9.59
CA ASP A 160 4.23 -19.35 8.77
C ASP A 160 4.75 -17.90 8.81
N ALA A 161 3.88 -16.94 9.15
CA ALA A 161 4.22 -15.53 9.33
C ALA A 161 3.19 -14.83 10.23
N VAL A 162 3.57 -13.69 10.81
CA VAL A 162 2.66 -12.87 11.63
C VAL A 162 2.68 -11.40 11.19
N ILE A 163 1.50 -10.81 11.05
CA ILE A 163 1.28 -9.39 10.80
C ILE A 163 0.72 -8.75 12.06
N PHE A 164 1.43 -7.76 12.60
CA PHE A 164 0.97 -6.94 13.72
C PHE A 164 0.41 -5.62 13.20
N ILE A 165 -0.81 -5.28 13.57
CA ILE A 165 -1.49 -4.05 13.20
C ILE A 165 -1.54 -3.16 14.43
N GLU A 166 -0.91 -2.00 14.34
CA GLU A 166 -0.80 -1.00 15.40
C GLU A 166 -0.31 -1.60 16.75
N PRO A 167 0.88 -2.24 16.79
CA PRO A 167 1.33 -2.95 17.99
C PRO A 167 1.61 -2.01 19.17
N ASP A 168 0.86 -2.23 20.25
CA ASP A 168 1.10 -1.64 21.56
C ASP A 168 2.27 -2.32 22.31
N ALA A 169 2.48 -1.99 23.58
CA ALA A 169 3.55 -2.60 24.39
C ALA A 169 3.47 -4.13 24.47
N SER A 170 2.25 -4.69 24.48
CA SER A 170 1.98 -6.13 24.46
C SER A 170 2.36 -6.74 23.11
N GLY A 171 1.93 -6.13 22.01
CA GLY A 171 2.30 -6.52 20.64
C GLY A 171 3.82 -6.55 20.44
N ARG A 172 4.53 -5.52 20.91
CA ARG A 172 6.01 -5.44 20.85
C ARG A 172 6.72 -6.58 21.60
N ARG A 173 6.14 -7.05 22.71
CA ARG A 173 6.65 -8.24 23.41
C ARG A 173 6.49 -9.50 22.55
N MET A 174 5.34 -9.67 21.90
CA MET A 174 5.07 -10.80 21.01
C MET A 174 5.97 -10.79 19.77
N ILE A 175 6.17 -9.62 19.16
CA ILE A 175 7.06 -9.43 17.99
C ILE A 175 8.45 -9.98 18.30
N ARG A 176 9.03 -9.62 19.45
CA ARG A 176 10.34 -10.13 19.87
C ARG A 176 10.36 -11.65 20.02
N THR A 177 9.28 -12.24 20.53
CA THR A 177 9.17 -13.70 20.66
C THR A 177 9.17 -14.40 19.30
N PHE A 178 8.38 -13.92 18.33
CA PHE A 178 8.33 -14.51 16.99
C PHE A 178 9.63 -14.31 16.21
N VAL A 179 10.24 -13.12 16.28
CA VAL A 179 11.54 -12.86 15.66
C VAL A 179 12.62 -13.78 16.23
N ALA A 180 12.64 -13.99 17.55
CA ALA A 180 13.58 -14.92 18.20
C ALA A 180 13.34 -16.38 17.80
N ALA A 181 12.10 -16.76 17.51
CA ALA A 181 11.74 -18.08 16.99
C ALA A 181 12.04 -18.26 15.49
N GLY A 182 12.44 -17.19 14.79
CA GLY A 182 12.68 -17.21 13.35
C GLY A 182 11.40 -17.13 12.50
N THR A 183 10.25 -16.88 13.11
CA THR A 183 8.99 -16.65 12.39
C THR A 183 9.04 -15.25 11.75
N PRO A 184 8.81 -15.13 10.44
CA PRO A 184 8.68 -13.83 9.76
C PRO A 184 7.61 -12.95 10.41
N VAL A 185 7.97 -11.68 10.66
CA VAL A 185 7.06 -10.68 11.24
C VAL A 185 7.02 -9.44 10.37
N VAL A 186 5.82 -8.91 10.13
CA VAL A 186 5.58 -7.61 9.51
C VAL A 186 4.73 -6.75 10.43
N CYS A 187 5.01 -5.45 10.50
CA CYS A 187 4.15 -4.50 11.21
C CYS A 187 3.41 -3.59 10.22
N ALA A 188 2.14 -3.30 10.49
CA ALA A 188 1.38 -2.25 9.83
C ALA A 188 0.98 -1.23 10.90
N ALA A 189 1.50 -0.01 10.85
CA ALA A 189 1.25 0.99 11.88
C ALA A 189 1.01 2.37 11.27
N LEU A 190 0.29 3.23 11.99
CA LEU A 190 0.13 4.62 11.59
C LEU A 190 1.46 5.36 11.83
N ASP A 191 2.00 5.21 13.04
CA ASP A 191 3.29 5.80 13.44
C ASP A 191 4.49 4.91 13.05
N PRO A 192 5.70 5.50 12.91
CA PRO A 192 6.93 4.74 12.69
C PRO A 192 7.19 3.71 13.80
N VAL A 193 7.27 2.43 13.41
CA VAL A 193 7.61 1.35 14.34
C VAL A 193 9.13 1.33 14.56
N LEU A 194 9.57 1.45 15.82
CA LEU A 194 11.00 1.48 16.19
C LEU A 194 11.68 0.10 16.14
N GLU A 195 10.94 -0.95 15.80
CA GLU A 195 11.42 -2.32 15.79
C GLU A 195 12.10 -2.64 14.45
N ARG A 196 13.20 -3.43 14.49
CA ARG A 196 13.93 -3.85 13.28
C ARG A 196 13.21 -4.98 12.55
N VAL A 197 11.94 -4.77 12.24
CA VAL A 197 11.10 -5.66 11.46
C VAL A 197 10.60 -4.90 10.23
N PRO A 198 10.34 -5.61 9.12
CA PRO A 198 9.62 -5.02 8.00
C PRO A 198 8.34 -4.34 8.50
N HIS A 199 8.13 -3.09 8.10
CA HIS A 199 6.94 -2.34 8.48
C HIS A 199 6.35 -1.57 7.29
N VAL A 200 5.03 -1.45 7.31
CA VAL A 200 4.23 -0.59 6.44
C VAL A 200 3.68 0.51 7.33
N CYS A 201 4.10 1.76 7.08
CA CYS A 201 3.62 2.93 7.80
C CYS A 201 2.89 3.89 6.87
N ALA A 202 1.95 4.67 7.41
CA ALA A 202 1.43 5.83 6.69
C ALA A 202 2.56 6.86 6.51
N ASP A 203 2.68 7.44 5.31
CA ASP A 203 3.61 8.54 5.07
C ASP A 203 2.94 9.83 5.55
N ASP A 204 3.13 10.16 6.83
CA ASP A 204 2.49 11.30 7.48
C ASP A 204 3.08 12.67 7.11
N LEU A 205 3.96 12.75 6.11
CA LEU A 205 4.57 14.00 5.64
C LEU A 205 3.59 15.02 5.01
N ALA A 206 2.28 14.80 5.05
CA ALA A 206 1.31 15.80 4.59
C ALA A 206 -0.05 15.82 5.32
N GLY A 207 -0.23 15.11 6.44
CA GLY A 207 -1.53 15.06 7.14
C GLY A 207 -1.88 16.32 7.95
N GLY A 208 -0.87 17.08 8.38
CA GLY A 208 -1.01 18.20 9.32
C GLY A 208 -1.06 19.62 8.71
N ALA A 209 -1.10 19.77 7.39
CA ALA A 209 -1.05 21.08 6.72
C ALA A 209 -2.29 21.39 5.86
N LEU A 210 -3.47 21.06 6.36
CA LEU A 210 -4.72 21.66 5.90
C LEU A 210 -5.43 22.29 7.10
N ALA A 211 -4.96 23.48 7.46
CA ALA A 211 -5.69 24.47 8.24
C ALA A 211 -6.81 25.10 7.41
#